data_AF-A0A7C3TJ26-F1
#
_entry.id   AF-A0A7C3TJ26-F1
#
_cell.length_a   1.000
_cell.length_b   1.000
_cell.length_c   1.000
_cell.angle_alpha   90.00
_cell.angle_beta   90.00
_cell.angle_gamma   90.00
#
_symmetry.space_group_name_H-M   'P 1'
#
loop_
_entity.id
_entity.type
_entity.pdbx_description
1 polymer ?
#
loop_
_entity_poly.entity_id
_entity_poly.type
_entity_poly.pdbx_seq_one_letter_code
_entity_poly.pdbx_strand_id
1 'polypeptide(L)' 'MSIVELDRKGRITLPKKTRESLNIRGKVLVINAGDHLKIIPLPSDPIRVLHGAFNTKKTFKELRKQAEQTAMEEAEKERS' A
#
# COMPACT_ATOMS: atom_id res chain seq x y z
N MET A 1 25.31 7.19 2.86
CA MET A 1 24.76 7.58 4.17
C MET A 1 24.68 9.10 4.20
N SER A 2 23.53 9.67 4.53
CA SER A 2 23.36 11.13 4.68
C SER A 2 22.73 11.41 6.03
N ILE A 3 23.40 12.21 6.85
CA ILE A 3 22.85 12.74 8.10
C ILE A 3 22.13 14.04 7.74
N VAL A 4 20.90 14.21 8.22
CA VAL A 4 20.08 15.40 7.98
C VAL A 4 19.57 15.93 9.30
N GLU A 5 19.55 17.25 9.44
CA GLU A 5 18.97 17.93 10.59
C GLU A 5 17.49 18.23 10.34
N LEU A 6 16.71 18.23 11.42
CA LEU A 6 15.34 18.68 11.39
C LEU A 6 15.30 20.20 11.29
N ASP A 7 14.38 20.71 10.49
CA ASP A 7 14.11 22.15 10.52
C ASP A 7 13.35 22.55 11.80
N ARG A 8 13.14 23.86 11.98
CA ARG A 8 12.44 24.42 13.14
C ARG A 8 11.01 23.91 13.33
N LYS A 9 10.40 23.33 12.30
CA LYS A 9 9.04 22.77 12.32
C LYS A 9 9.05 21.24 12.43
N GLY A 10 10.22 20.62 12.63
CA GLY A 10 10.37 19.18 12.72
C GLY A 10 10.27 18.45 11.37
N ARG A 11 10.48 19.14 10.24
CA ARG A 11 10.42 18.51 8.91
C ARG A 11 11.79 17.94 8.52
N ILE A 12 11.76 16.78 7.87
CA ILE A 12 12.94 16.15 7.26
C ILE A 12 12.98 16.52 5.78
N THR A 13 14.08 17.13 5.33
CA THR A 13 14.31 17.37 3.91
C THR A 13 15.08 16.20 3.31
N LEU A 14 14.45 15.47 2.39
CA LEU A 14 15.10 14.36 1.70
C LEU A 14 16.17 14.88 0.72
N PRO A 15 17.43 14.41 0.81
CA PRO A 15 18.46 14.78 -0.15
C PRO A 15 18.07 14.43 -1.58
N LYS A 16 18.44 15.29 -2.54
CA LYS A 16 18.07 15.15 -3.97
C LYS A 16 18.35 13.74 -4.51
N LYS A 17 19.55 13.20 -4.24
CA LYS A 17 19.98 11.88 -4.71
C LYS A 17 19.02 10.77 -4.24
N THR A 18 18.65 10.75 -2.95
CA THR A 18 17.73 9.76 -2.37
C THR A 18 16.31 9.92 -2.90
N ARG A 19 15.84 11.17 -3.04
CA ARG A 19 14.51 11.49 -3.59
C ARG A 19 14.38 10.99 -5.03
N GLU A 20 15.41 11.17 -5.84
CA GLU A 20 15.44 10.75 -7.25
C GLU A 20 15.59 9.23 -7.39
N SER A 21 16.47 8.59 -6.61
CA SER A 21 16.69 7.14 -6.68
C SER A 21 15.46 6.33 -6.30
N LEU A 22 14.65 6.83 -5.37
CA LEU A 22 13.39 6.20 -4.95
C LEU A 22 12.17 6.73 -5.71
N ASN A 23 12.39 7.59 -6.73
CA ASN A 23 11.34 8.23 -7.53
C ASN A 23 10.23 8.90 -6.67
N ILE A 24 10.62 9.51 -5.54
CA ILE A 24 9.70 10.19 -4.63
C ILE A 24 9.35 11.56 -5.25
N ARG A 25 8.16 11.65 -5.86
CA ARG A 25 7.67 12.87 -6.51
C ARG A 25 6.46 13.50 -5.81
N GLY A 26 5.89 12.83 -4.82
CA GLY A 26 4.65 13.27 -4.18
C GLY A 26 4.47 12.68 -2.80
N LYS A 27 3.37 11.94 -2.63
CA LYS A 27 2.97 11.39 -1.34
C LYS A 27 3.90 10.25 -0.91
N VAL A 28 4.13 10.16 0.39
CA VAL A 28 4.85 9.06 1.03
C VAL A 28 4.02 8.55 2.21
N LEU A 29 4.08 7.25 2.45
CA LEU A 29 3.58 6.62 3.66
C LEU A 29 4.71 6.58 4.68
N VAL A 30 4.44 7.04 5.90
CA VAL A 30 5.37 6.99 7.02
C VAL A 30 4.84 6.00 8.04
N ILE A 31 5.63 4.96 8.34
CA ILE A 31 5.28 3.92 9.32
C ILE A 31 6.29 4.00 10.46
N ASN A 32 5.79 4.03 11.70
CA ASN A 32 6.63 3.87 12.88
C ASN A 32 6.99 2.37 13.04
N ALA A 33 8.27 2.04 12.92
CA ALA A 33 8.78 0.68 13.09
C ALA A 33 9.31 0.40 14.51
N GLY A 34 9.12 1.34 15.44
CA GLY A 34 9.61 1.27 16.83
C GLY A 34 10.94 2.02 16.99
N ASP A 35 12.01 1.48 16.40
CA ASP A 35 13.38 2.04 16.46
C ASP A 35 13.68 3.02 15.31
N HIS A 36 12.91 2.98 14.23
CA HIS A 36 13.07 3.86 13.07
C HIS A 36 11.73 4.17 12.38
N LEU A 37 11.77 5.13 11.46
CA LEU A 37 10.66 5.42 10.55
C LEU A 37 10.91 4.76 9.18
N LYS A 38 9.92 4.02 8.68
CA LYS A 38 9.91 3.56 7.28
C LYS A 38 9.16 4.57 6.43
N ILE A 39 9.81 5.02 5.35
CA ILE A 39 9.23 5.95 4.37
C ILE A 39 9.05 5.19 3.06
N ILE A 40 7.79 5.04 2.62
CA ILE A 40 7.43 4.28 1.42
C ILE A 40 6.83 5.26 0.40
N PRO A 41 7.40 5.40 -0.81
CA PRO A 41 6.82 6.21 -1.87
C PRO A 41 5.43 5.69 -2.26
N LEU A 42 4.44 6.57 -2.36
CA LEU A 42 3.12 6.20 -2.88
C LEU A 42 3.01 6.55 -4.36
N PRO A 43 2.43 5.66 -5.18
CA PRO A 43 2.19 5.97 -6.59
C PRO A 43 1.20 7.12 -6.72
N SER A 44 1.36 7.93 -7.76
CA SER A 44 0.43 9.03 -8.06
C SER A 44 -0.97 8.53 -8.41
N ASP A 45 -1.05 7.33 -8.99
CA ASP A 45 -2.29 6.65 -9.36
C ASP A 45 -2.23 5.20 -8.84
N PRO A 46 -2.76 4.95 -7.62
CA PRO A 46 -2.75 3.61 -7.03
C PRO A 46 -3.54 2.59 -7.84
N ILE A 47 -4.64 3.01 -8.48
CA ILE A 47 -5.52 2.10 -9.23
C ILE A 47 -4.82 1.61 -10.48
N ARG A 48 -4.14 2.49 -11.22
CA ARG A 48 -3.35 2.09 -12.38
C ARG A 48 -2.21 1.15 -12.01
N VAL A 49 -1.55 1.36 -10.87
CA VAL A 49 -0.47 0.46 -10.40
C VAL A 49 -1.01 -0.90 -9.96
N LEU A 50 -2.22 -0.94 -9.39
CA LEU A 50 -2.89 -2.19 -9.02
C LEU A 50 -3.52 -2.93 -10.21
N HIS A 51 -3.59 -2.31 -11.39
CA HIS A 51 -4.14 -2.95 -12.58
C HIS A 51 -3.30 -4.18 -12.95
N GLY A 52 -3.95 -5.35 -12.98
CA GLY A 52 -3.28 -6.63 -13.25
C GLY A 52 -2.49 -7.20 -12.07
N ALA A 53 -2.52 -6.56 -10.89
CA ALA A 53 -1.98 -7.16 -9.66
C ALA A 53 -2.80 -8.39 -9.23
N PHE A 54 -4.08 -8.43 -9.62
CA PHE A 54 -4.95 -9.57 -9.42
C PHE A 54 -5.35 -10.17 -10.77
N ASN A 55 -4.62 -11.22 -11.19
CA ASN A 55 -4.91 -11.96 -12.41
C ASN A 55 -5.61 -13.27 -12.07
N THR A 56 -6.80 -13.46 -12.61
CA THR A 56 -7.60 -14.66 -12.42
C THR A 56 -8.18 -15.12 -13.74
N LYS A 57 -8.26 -16.44 -13.90
CA LYS A 57 -8.92 -17.07 -15.05
C LYS A 57 -10.44 -16.98 -14.97
N LYS A 58 -10.99 -16.73 -13.77
CA LYS A 58 -12.42 -16.61 -13.52
C LYS A 58 -12.90 -15.21 -13.88
N THR A 59 -14.03 -15.14 -14.57
CA THR A 59 -14.77 -13.91 -14.81
C THR A 59 -15.30 -13.33 -13.48
N PHE A 60 -15.65 -12.04 -13.50
CA PHE A 60 -16.27 -11.37 -12.36
C PHE A 60 -17.53 -12.11 -11.87
N LYS A 61 -18.35 -12.64 -12.79
CA LYS A 61 -19.58 -13.37 -12.45
C LYS A 61 -19.29 -14.65 -11.66
N GLU A 62 -18.26 -15.38 -12.04
CA GLU A 62 -17.86 -16.62 -11.35
C GLU A 62 -17.29 -16.32 -9.97
N LEU A 63 -16.48 -15.28 -9.84
CA LEU A 63 -15.94 -14.84 -8.54
C LEU A 63 -17.06 -14.39 -7.61
N ARG A 64 -18.04 -13.65 -8.14
CA ARG A 64 -19.22 -13.23 -7.37
C ARG A 64 -20.00 -14.44 -6.85
N LYS A 65 -20.31 -15.40 -7.72
CA LYS A 65 -21.03 -16.62 -7.32
C LYS A 65 -20.26 -17.40 -6.25
N GLN A 66 -18.94 -17.51 -6.38
CA GLN A 66 -18.10 -18.16 -5.38
C GLN A 66 -18.16 -17.42 -4.03
N ALA A 67 -18.06 -16.09 -4.04
CA ALA A 67 -18.14 -15.29 -2.82
C ALA A 67 -19.49 -15.43 -2.11
N GLU A 68 -20.60 -15.44 -2.87
CA GLU A 68 -21.95 -15.65 -2.33
C GLU A 68 -22.09 -17.04 -1.68
N GLN A 69 -21.54 -18.09 -2.32
CA GLN A 69 -21.56 -19.45 -1.78
C GLN A 69 -20.74 -19.56 -0.48
N THR A 70 -19.52 -19.02 -0.48
CA THR A 70 -18.66 -19.02 0.73
C THR A 70 -19.33 -18.29 1.89
N ALA A 71 -19.99 -17.16 1.63
CA ALA A 71 -20.72 -16.42 2.65
C ALA A 71 -21.90 -17.22 3.25
N MET A 72 -22.60 -18.02 2.44
CA MET A 72 -23.68 -18.90 2.94
C MET A 72 -23.11 -20.00 3.85
N GLU A 73 -22.03 -20.67 3.44
CA GLU A 73 -21.40 -21.73 4.21
C GLU A 73 -20.86 -21.24 5.56
N GLU A 74 -20.30 -20.02 5.60
CA GLU A 74 -19.84 -19.39 6.84
C GLU A 74 -21.02 -19.09 7.78
N ALA A 75 -22.12 -18.54 7.26
CA ALA A 75 -23.31 -18.25 8.06
C ALA A 75 -24.00 -19.49 8.64
N GLU A 76 -23.96 -20.62 7.92
CA GLU A 76 -24.47 -21.91 8.43
C GLU A 76 -23.60 -22.47 9.55
N LYS A 77 -22.27 -22.35 9.43
CA LYS A 77 -21.33 -22.78 10.48
C LYS A 77 -21.46 -21.97 11.76
N GLU A 78 -21.69 -20.67 11.67
CA GLU A 78 -21.90 -19.82 12.87
C GLU A 78 -23.21 -20.10 13.60
N ARG A 79 -24.19 -20.73 12.92
CA ARG A 79 -25.48 -21.11 13.52
C ARG A 79 -25.50 -22.50 14.16
N SER A 80 -24.45 -23.29 13.96
CA SER A 80 -24.30 -24.67 14.43
C SER A 80 -23.52 -24.73 15.74
#